data_AF-A0A497D645-F1
#
_entry.id   AF-A0A497D645-F1
#
_cell.length_a   1.000
_cell.length_b   1.000
_cell.length_c   1.000
_cell.angle_alpha   90.00
_cell.angle_beta   90.00
_cell.angle_gamma   90.00
#
_symmetry.space_group_name_H-M   'P 1'
#
loop_
_entity.id
_entity.type
_entity.pdbx_description
1 polymer ?
#
loop_
_entity_poly.entity_id
_entity_poly.type
_entity_poly.pdbx_seq_one_letter_code
_entity_poly.pdbx_strand_id
1 'polypeptide(L)'
;MKIRYTNYLLVILVVAGIFTSCTKWDVSPRDQISTNSIAKSKDGIINVTNGVYALFKNQVEFSGFVDDNNAFLRQYFQMSDFASDDIVCGQVTTDPLYYSFTYTHSPDQSNSRFYWYVAYKMINGTNTVIDIVENSGEVERTQEVDQLLGENYFLRAFAEFNLLKFYANLPTAGN
;
A
#
# COMPACT_ATOMS: atom_id res chain seq x y z
N MET A 1 38.79 35.81 -50.09
CA MET A 1 38.42 35.95 -48.66
C MET A 1 37.00 35.44 -48.34
N LYS A 2 36.44 34.45 -49.07
CA LYS A 2 35.06 33.94 -48.83
C LYS A 2 34.98 32.57 -48.15
N ILE A 3 36.09 31.81 -48.08
CA ILE A 3 36.12 30.42 -47.59
C ILE A 3 36.08 30.32 -46.05
N ARG A 4 36.58 31.34 -45.33
CA ARG A 4 36.62 31.32 -43.86
C ARG A 4 35.22 31.44 -43.22
N TYR A 5 34.31 32.22 -43.78
CA TYR A 5 32.97 32.43 -43.22
C TYR A 5 32.03 31.23 -43.40
N THR A 6 32.20 30.46 -44.48
CA THR A 6 31.40 29.25 -44.76
C THR A 6 31.65 28.15 -43.73
N ASN A 7 32.88 28.02 -43.22
CA ASN A 7 33.21 27.05 -42.18
C ASN A 7 32.62 27.43 -40.82
N TYR A 8 32.55 28.73 -40.48
CA TYR A 8 31.88 29.18 -39.25
C TYR A 8 30.36 29.00 -39.30
N LEU A 9 29.74 29.18 -40.47
CA LEU A 9 28.32 28.90 -40.69
C LEU A 9 27.97 27.41 -40.50
N LEU A 10 28.83 26.50 -40.97
CA LEU A 10 28.67 25.07 -40.74
C LEU A 10 28.80 24.69 -39.26
N VAL A 11 29.75 25.29 -38.54
CA VAL A 11 29.91 25.04 -37.09
C VAL A 11 28.70 25.54 -36.29
N ILE A 12 28.15 26.71 -36.63
CA ILE A 12 26.95 27.25 -35.97
C ILE A 12 25.73 26.33 -36.21
N LEU A 13 25.60 25.77 -37.42
CA LEU A 13 24.50 24.89 -37.79
C LEU A 13 24.60 23.51 -37.09
N VAL A 14 25.83 23.01 -36.89
CA VAL A 14 26.10 21.80 -36.11
C VAL A 14 25.82 22.03 -34.62
N VAL A 15 26.23 23.17 -34.06
CA VAL A 15 25.97 23.52 -32.63
C VAL A 15 24.48 23.73 -32.37
N ALA A 16 23.73 24.30 -33.31
CA ALA A 16 22.27 24.44 -33.20
C ALA A 16 21.54 23.08 -33.20
N GLY A 17 22.09 22.06 -33.87
CA GLY A 17 21.53 20.71 -33.88
C GLY A 17 21.62 19.98 -32.53
N ILE A 18 22.61 20.32 -31.69
CA ILE A 18 22.84 19.66 -30.39
C ILE A 18 21.74 20.01 -29.37
N PHE A 19 21.06 21.16 -29.55
CA PHE A 19 19.95 21.58 -28.69
C PHE A 19 18.59 20.95 -29.06
N THR A 20 18.52 20.10 -30.10
CA THR A 20 17.30 19.37 -30.48
C THR A 20 17.18 17.99 -29.81
N SER A 21 17.97 17.74 -28.76
CA SER A 21 17.82 16.52 -27.94
C SER A 21 16.40 16.40 -27.39
N CYS A 22 15.85 15.20 -27.54
CA CYS A 22 14.46 14.81 -27.32
C CYS A 22 13.88 15.36 -26.00
N THR A 23 12.89 16.25 -26.09
CA THR A 23 12.15 16.85 -24.96
C THR A 23 11.03 15.93 -24.43
N LYS A 24 11.17 14.61 -24.51
CA LYS A 24 10.22 13.68 -23.87
C LYS A 24 10.68 13.37 -22.44
N TRP A 25 10.52 14.35 -21.55
CA TRP A 25 10.77 14.20 -20.11
C TRP A 25 9.58 13.57 -19.36
N ASP A 26 8.47 13.29 -20.03
CA ASP A 26 7.35 12.52 -19.47
C ASP A 26 7.51 11.03 -19.79
N VAL A 27 8.51 10.39 -19.19
CA VAL A 27 8.50 8.93 -19.07
C VAL A 27 7.82 8.62 -17.75
N SER A 28 6.50 8.41 -17.78
CA SER A 28 5.81 7.92 -16.59
C SER A 28 6.39 6.54 -16.25
N PRO A 29 6.72 6.25 -14.98
CA PRO A 29 7.20 4.93 -14.60
C PRO A 29 6.21 3.87 -15.05
N ARG A 30 6.66 2.94 -15.90
CA ARG A 30 5.80 1.89 -16.49
C ARG A 30 5.30 0.89 -15.43
N ASP A 31 6.05 0.78 -14.32
CA ASP A 31 5.80 -0.14 -13.21
C ASP A 31 5.13 0.52 -12.00
N GLN A 32 4.87 1.83 -12.04
CA GLN A 32 4.09 2.53 -11.02
C GLN A 32 2.84 3.09 -11.66
N ILE A 33 1.70 2.47 -11.35
CA ILE A 33 0.41 2.98 -11.79
C ILE A 33 0.17 4.30 -11.06
N SER A 34 0.22 5.42 -11.78
CA SER A 34 -0.07 6.74 -11.23
C SER A 34 -1.56 6.84 -10.85
N THR A 35 -1.89 7.56 -9.77
CA THR A 35 -3.29 7.72 -9.31
C THR A 35 -4.22 8.20 -10.43
N ASN A 36 -3.71 9.02 -11.34
CA ASN A 36 -4.44 9.55 -12.50
C ASN A 36 -4.69 8.52 -13.63
N SER A 37 -3.93 7.43 -13.70
CA SER A 37 -4.16 6.33 -14.63
C SER A 37 -5.02 5.21 -14.02
N ILE A 38 -5.09 5.11 -12.69
CA ILE A 38 -5.99 4.18 -11.99
C ILE A 38 -7.45 4.56 -12.24
N ALA A 39 -7.75 5.87 -12.17
CA ALA A 39 -9.12 6.37 -12.25
C ALA A 39 -9.79 6.22 -13.63
N LYS A 40 -8.99 6.11 -14.71
CA LYS A 40 -9.50 6.11 -16.09
C LYS A 40 -9.81 4.73 -16.68
N SER A 41 -9.48 3.65 -15.98
CA SER A 41 -9.69 2.29 -16.49
C SER A 41 -10.20 1.35 -15.41
N LYS A 42 -11.16 0.51 -15.79
CA LYS A 42 -11.65 -0.61 -14.99
C LYS A 42 -10.52 -1.53 -14.52
N ASP A 43 -9.52 -1.76 -15.36
CA ASP A 43 -8.34 -2.56 -15.02
C ASP A 43 -7.54 -1.93 -13.87
N GLY A 44 -7.57 -0.60 -13.76
CA GLY A 44 -6.97 0.14 -12.64
C GLY A 44 -7.63 -0.21 -11.32
N ILE A 45 -8.96 -0.21 -11.26
CA ILE A 45 -9.73 -0.58 -10.06
C ILE A 45 -9.45 -2.04 -9.66
N ILE A 46 -9.43 -2.96 -10.63
CA ILE A 46 -9.12 -4.37 -10.39
C ILE A 46 -7.72 -4.50 -9.80
N ASN A 47 -6.73 -3.80 -10.36
CA ASN A 47 -5.36 -3.84 -9.88
C ASN A 47 -5.22 -3.28 -8.46
N VAL A 48 -5.90 -2.19 -8.11
CA VAL A 48 -5.87 -1.67 -6.73
C VAL A 48 -6.54 -2.64 -5.77
N THR A 49 -7.71 -3.18 -6.14
CA THR A 49 -8.45 -4.14 -5.31
C THR A 49 -7.61 -5.41 -5.07
N ASN A 50 -6.99 -5.95 -6.12
CA ASN A 50 -6.03 -7.05 -6.01
C ASN A 50 -4.81 -6.69 -5.16
N GLY A 51 -4.34 -5.44 -5.25
CA GLY A 51 -3.28 -4.91 -4.40
C GLY A 51 -3.68 -4.93 -2.92
N VAL A 52 -4.90 -4.53 -2.59
CA VAL A 52 -5.44 -4.62 -1.21
C VAL A 52 -5.53 -6.07 -0.75
N TYR A 53 -6.06 -6.97 -1.59
CA TYR A 53 -6.07 -8.41 -1.26
C TYR A 53 -4.66 -8.97 -1.05
N ALA A 54 -3.69 -8.51 -1.83
CA ALA A 54 -2.31 -8.94 -1.69
C ALA A 54 -1.69 -8.50 -0.35
N LEU A 55 -2.12 -7.37 0.24
CA LEU A 55 -1.62 -6.89 1.55
C LEU A 55 -1.92 -7.85 2.71
N PHE A 56 -2.93 -8.72 2.60
CA PHE A 56 -3.19 -9.73 3.64
C PHE A 56 -2.07 -10.76 3.76
N LYS A 57 -1.43 -11.10 2.63
CA LYS A 57 -0.42 -12.15 2.54
C LYS A 57 0.99 -11.59 2.42
N ASN A 58 1.15 -10.50 1.68
CA ASN A 58 2.45 -9.98 1.33
C ASN A 58 3.11 -9.26 2.50
N GLN A 59 4.42 -9.37 2.56
CA GLN A 59 5.26 -8.55 3.43
C GLN A 59 5.24 -7.11 2.93
N VAL A 60 5.00 -6.16 3.82
CA VAL A 60 4.97 -4.75 3.48
C VAL A 60 6.23 -4.09 4.01
N GLU A 61 6.94 -3.39 3.13
CA GLU A 61 8.06 -2.56 3.54
C GLU A 61 7.58 -1.41 4.44
N PHE A 62 8.24 -1.26 5.57
CA PHE A 62 8.00 -0.18 6.51
C PHE A 62 9.34 0.46 6.89
N SER A 63 9.50 1.75 6.59
CA SER A 63 10.70 2.54 6.91
C SER A 63 12.01 1.96 6.34
N GLY A 64 11.99 1.34 5.15
CA GLY A 64 13.17 0.76 4.51
C GLY A 64 13.50 -0.67 4.94
N PHE A 65 12.68 -1.27 5.81
CA PHE A 65 12.87 -2.63 6.30
C PHE A 65 11.69 -3.52 5.93
N VAL A 66 12.01 -4.72 5.47
CA VAL A 66 11.06 -5.82 5.25
C VAL A 66 11.38 -6.90 6.26
N ASP A 67 10.40 -7.26 7.08
CA ASP A 67 10.51 -8.36 8.04
C ASP A 67 9.51 -9.44 7.63
N ASP A 68 10.04 -10.61 7.27
CA ASP A 68 9.26 -11.76 6.80
C ASP A 68 8.27 -12.28 7.86
N ASN A 69 8.49 -11.95 9.12
CA ASN A 69 7.62 -12.35 10.22
C ASN A 69 6.41 -11.42 10.41
N ASN A 70 6.35 -10.26 9.75
CA ASN A 70 5.32 -9.24 9.96
C ASN A 70 4.20 -9.24 8.91
N ALA A 71 3.78 -10.43 8.46
CA ALA A 71 2.60 -10.57 7.60
C ALA A 71 1.30 -10.31 8.37
N PHE A 72 0.34 -9.61 7.76
CA PHE A 72 -0.91 -9.19 8.40
C PHE A 72 -1.69 -10.36 9.02
N LEU A 73 -1.92 -11.44 8.26
CA LEU A 73 -2.68 -12.61 8.74
C LEU A 73 -1.97 -13.35 9.87
N ARG A 74 -0.63 -13.42 9.82
CA ARG A 74 0.16 -14.03 10.91
C ARG A 74 -0.01 -13.23 12.19
N GLN A 75 0.14 -11.91 12.11
CA GLN A 75 -0.01 -11.05 13.27
C GLN A 75 -1.44 -11.03 13.80
N TYR A 76 -2.44 -11.06 12.92
CA TYR A 76 -3.84 -11.23 13.32
C TYR A 76 -4.06 -12.48 14.18
N PHE A 77 -3.57 -13.64 13.72
CA PHE A 77 -3.70 -14.90 14.46
C PHE A 77 -2.97 -14.85 15.81
N GLN A 78 -1.72 -14.39 15.82
CA GLN A 78 -0.91 -14.32 17.04
C GLN A 78 -1.47 -13.35 18.07
N MET A 79 -1.92 -12.18 17.64
CA MET A 79 -2.47 -11.16 18.54
C MET A 79 -3.87 -11.52 19.07
N SER A 80 -4.62 -12.36 18.36
CA SER A 80 -5.96 -12.78 18.79
C SER A 80 -5.95 -13.98 19.73
N ASP A 81 -5.01 -14.91 19.56
CA ASP A 81 -5.10 -16.23 20.21
C ASP A 81 -3.97 -16.50 21.22
N PHE A 82 -2.76 -15.94 21.02
CA PHE A 82 -1.61 -16.32 21.87
C PHE A 82 -1.64 -15.74 23.29
N ALA A 83 -2.50 -14.75 23.53
CA ALA A 83 -2.79 -14.24 24.86
C ALA A 83 -3.97 -14.98 25.53
N SER A 84 -4.58 -15.96 24.84
CA SER A 84 -5.60 -16.86 25.38
C SER A 84 -4.95 -17.99 26.20
N ASP A 85 -5.76 -18.82 26.83
CA ASP A 85 -5.34 -20.03 27.58
C ASP A 85 -5.31 -21.31 26.72
N ASP A 86 -5.62 -21.22 25.42
CA ASP A 86 -5.69 -22.36 24.50
C ASP A 86 -4.32 -22.82 23.95
N ILE A 87 -3.32 -21.93 23.90
CA ILE A 87 -2.02 -22.17 23.27
C ILE A 87 -0.88 -21.86 24.25
N VAL A 88 0.17 -22.68 24.25
CA VAL A 88 1.39 -22.44 25.03
C VAL A 88 2.64 -22.44 24.15
N CYS A 89 3.57 -21.54 24.45
CA CYS A 89 4.87 -21.50 23.80
C CYS A 89 5.81 -22.55 24.40
N GLY A 90 6.14 -23.59 23.63
CA GLY A 90 7.02 -24.68 24.09
C GLY A 90 8.52 -24.33 24.16
N GLN A 91 8.95 -23.23 23.52
CA GLN A 91 10.35 -22.80 23.44
C GLN A 91 10.47 -21.28 23.54
N VAL A 92 11.59 -20.78 24.06
CA VAL A 92 11.87 -19.34 24.08
C VAL A 92 12.26 -18.87 22.68
N THR A 93 11.67 -17.77 22.23
CA THR A 93 11.98 -17.12 20.94
C THR A 93 12.23 -15.63 21.13
N THR A 94 12.98 -15.03 20.22
CA THR A 94 13.19 -13.57 20.16
C THR A 94 12.10 -12.86 19.36
N ASP A 95 11.17 -13.61 18.75
CA ASP A 95 10.05 -13.05 18.00
C ASP A 95 9.09 -12.32 18.97
N PRO A 96 8.57 -11.13 18.59
CA PRO A 96 7.58 -10.39 19.37
C PRO A 96 6.35 -11.19 19.83
N LEU A 97 5.99 -12.30 19.15
CA LEU A 97 4.92 -13.20 19.60
C LEU A 97 5.12 -13.74 21.02
N TYR A 98 6.37 -13.84 21.48
CA TYR A 98 6.69 -14.37 22.81
C TYR A 98 6.07 -13.52 23.92
N TYR A 99 5.96 -12.21 23.69
CA TYR A 99 5.41 -11.28 24.66
C TYR A 99 3.92 -11.49 24.95
N SER A 100 3.17 -12.10 24.03
CA SER A 100 1.78 -12.49 24.28
C SER A 100 1.66 -13.58 25.32
N PHE A 101 2.64 -14.49 25.40
CA PHE A 101 2.65 -15.58 26.39
C PHE A 101 3.16 -15.14 27.76
N THR A 102 4.04 -14.14 27.81
CA THR A 102 4.58 -13.59 29.06
C THR A 102 3.78 -12.41 29.60
N TYR A 103 2.77 -11.93 28.86
CA TYR A 103 1.97 -10.74 29.17
C TYR A 103 2.81 -9.46 29.34
N THR A 104 4.00 -9.41 28.74
CA THR A 104 4.90 -8.25 28.80
C THR A 104 4.78 -7.42 27.53
N HIS A 105 3.58 -6.94 27.23
CA HIS A 105 3.33 -6.07 26.08
C HIS A 105 3.98 -4.71 26.26
N SER A 106 4.51 -4.16 25.17
CA SER A 106 5.13 -2.83 25.14
C SER A 106 4.57 -2.02 23.98
N PRO A 107 4.39 -0.69 24.13
CA PRO A 107 3.97 0.19 23.03
C PRO A 107 4.90 0.16 21.81
N ASP A 108 6.18 -0.17 22.01
CA ASP A 108 7.20 -0.18 20.95
C ASP A 108 7.26 -1.51 20.18
N GLN A 109 6.28 -2.40 20.39
CA GLN A 109 6.23 -3.71 19.75
C GLN A 109 6.07 -3.61 18.22
N SER A 110 7.03 -4.19 17.50
CA SER A 110 7.07 -4.16 16.03
C SER A 110 5.87 -4.85 15.41
N ASN A 111 5.48 -6.04 15.90
CA ASN A 111 4.32 -6.78 15.39
C ASN A 111 3.02 -5.95 15.41
N SER A 112 2.72 -5.32 16.54
CA SER A 112 1.53 -4.47 16.68
C SER A 112 1.61 -3.24 15.76
N ARG A 113 2.77 -2.59 15.68
CA ARG A 113 2.98 -1.43 14.79
C ARG A 113 2.80 -1.80 13.31
N PHE A 114 3.34 -2.94 12.89
CA PHE A 114 3.18 -3.42 11.52
C PHE A 114 1.73 -3.78 11.22
N TYR A 115 1.04 -4.46 12.12
CA TYR A 115 -0.38 -4.79 11.97
C TYR A 115 -1.22 -3.52 11.76
N TRP A 116 -1.04 -2.52 12.63
CA TRP A 116 -1.68 -1.21 12.52
C TRP A 116 -1.38 -0.54 11.17
N TYR A 117 -0.11 -0.46 10.79
CA TYR A 117 0.30 0.17 9.53
C TYR A 117 -0.33 -0.50 8.30
N VAL A 118 -0.31 -1.83 8.23
CA VAL A 118 -0.89 -2.57 7.09
C VAL A 118 -2.42 -2.40 7.06
N ALA A 119 -3.09 -2.41 8.21
CA ALA A 119 -4.53 -2.15 8.28
C ALA A 119 -4.91 -0.78 7.68
N TYR A 120 -4.21 0.29 8.09
CA TYR A 120 -4.46 1.63 7.54
C TYR A 120 -4.08 1.74 6.06
N LYS A 121 -3.06 1.00 5.61
CA LYS A 121 -2.71 0.92 4.19
C LYS A 121 -3.83 0.28 3.36
N MET A 122 -4.46 -0.79 3.87
CA MET A 122 -5.63 -1.41 3.25
C MET A 122 -6.83 -0.45 3.21
N ILE A 123 -7.11 0.24 4.32
CA ILE A 123 -8.17 1.26 4.39
C ILE A 123 -7.93 2.38 3.36
N ASN A 124 -6.70 2.84 3.21
CA ASN A 124 -6.38 3.86 2.21
C ASN A 124 -6.58 3.37 0.77
N GLY A 125 -6.16 2.12 0.48
CA GLY A 125 -6.37 1.51 -0.84
C GLY A 125 -7.85 1.37 -1.19
N THR A 126 -8.66 0.88 -0.26
CA THR A 126 -10.12 0.74 -0.44
C THR A 126 -10.81 2.09 -0.57
N ASN A 127 -10.44 3.08 0.25
CA ASN A 127 -10.99 4.44 0.14
C ASN A 127 -10.67 5.09 -1.21
N THR A 128 -9.48 4.86 -1.76
CA THR A 128 -9.12 5.35 -3.10
C THR A 128 -10.04 4.76 -4.17
N VAL A 129 -10.34 3.46 -4.10
CA VAL A 129 -11.28 2.82 -5.04
C VAL A 129 -12.69 3.36 -4.89
N ILE A 130 -13.17 3.50 -3.66
CA ILE A 130 -14.51 4.02 -3.37
C ILE A 130 -14.65 5.46 -3.90
N ASP A 131 -13.65 6.31 -3.66
CA ASP A 131 -13.65 7.70 -4.12
C ASP A 131 -13.66 7.80 -5.66
N ILE A 132 -12.87 6.96 -6.34
CA ILE A 132 -12.88 6.88 -7.81
C ILE A 132 -14.26 6.44 -8.32
N VAL A 133 -14.85 5.39 -7.76
CA VAL A 133 -16.10 4.83 -8.29
C VAL A 133 -17.32 5.71 -7.97
N GLU A 134 -17.38 6.31 -6.78
CA GLU A 134 -18.56 7.07 -6.33
C GLU A 134 -18.48 8.57 -6.64
N ASN A 135 -17.29 9.18 -6.50
CA ASN A 135 -17.17 10.64 -6.54
C ASN A 135 -16.53 11.17 -7.83
N SER A 136 -15.65 10.40 -8.49
CA SER A 136 -14.94 10.91 -9.68
C SER A 136 -15.78 10.92 -10.96
N GLY A 137 -16.76 10.00 -11.08
CA GLY A 137 -17.52 9.80 -12.31
C GLY A 137 -16.67 9.37 -13.52
N GLU A 138 -15.40 9.01 -13.31
CA GLU A 138 -14.46 8.63 -14.38
C GLU A 138 -14.68 7.21 -14.90
N VAL A 139 -15.44 6.39 -14.15
CA VAL A 139 -15.69 4.99 -14.48
C VAL A 139 -17.17 4.74 -14.67
N GLU A 140 -17.52 4.09 -15.78
CA GLU A 140 -18.89 3.64 -16.05
C GLU A 140 -19.34 2.61 -15.02
N ARG A 141 -20.50 2.85 -14.40
CA ARG A 141 -21.11 1.91 -13.46
C ARG A 141 -21.63 0.69 -14.22
N THR A 142 -20.95 -0.43 -14.04
CA THR A 142 -21.33 -1.74 -14.57
C THR A 142 -21.50 -2.71 -13.41
N GLN A 143 -22.18 -3.83 -13.62
CA GLN A 143 -22.37 -4.86 -12.59
C GLN A 143 -21.04 -5.32 -11.96
N GLU A 144 -19.96 -5.37 -12.74
CA GLU A 144 -18.64 -5.76 -12.25
C GLU A 144 -17.98 -4.66 -11.40
N VAL A 145 -18.15 -3.39 -11.77
CA VAL A 145 -17.67 -2.26 -10.97
C VAL A 145 -18.45 -2.17 -9.64
N ASP A 146 -19.75 -2.48 -9.66
CA ASP A 146 -20.58 -2.55 -8.45
C ASP A 146 -20.15 -3.70 -7.53
N GLN A 147 -19.78 -4.85 -8.10
CA GLN A 147 -19.22 -5.95 -7.34
C GLN A 147 -17.89 -5.55 -6.68
N LEU A 148 -16.96 -4.97 -7.45
CA LEU A 148 -15.66 -4.51 -6.93
C LEU A 148 -15.83 -3.44 -5.85
N LEU A 149 -16.81 -2.55 -6.00
CA LEU A 149 -17.14 -1.57 -4.96
C LEU A 149 -17.60 -2.27 -3.67
N GLY A 150 -18.49 -3.26 -3.79
CA GLY A 150 -18.95 -4.06 -2.65
C GLY A 150 -17.80 -4.79 -1.93
N GLU A 151 -16.86 -5.35 -2.70
CA GLU A 151 -15.65 -5.97 -2.16
C GLU A 151 -14.80 -4.96 -1.37
N ASN A 152 -14.56 -3.76 -1.92
CA ASN A 152 -13.79 -2.73 -1.23
C ASN A 152 -14.48 -2.22 0.04
N TYR A 153 -15.81 -2.12 0.05
CA TYR A 153 -16.57 -1.81 1.26
C TYR A 153 -16.41 -2.88 2.34
N PHE A 154 -16.50 -4.16 1.95
CA PHE A 154 -16.27 -5.28 2.86
C PHE A 154 -14.85 -5.26 3.43
N LEU A 155 -13.84 -5.05 2.58
CA LEU A 155 -12.43 -4.99 2.98
C LEU A 155 -12.17 -3.84 3.97
N ARG A 156 -12.75 -2.67 3.73
CA ARG A 156 -12.65 -1.53 4.64
C ARG A 156 -13.27 -1.85 6.00
N ALA A 157 -14.51 -2.34 6.00
CA ALA A 157 -15.21 -2.70 7.23
C ALA A 157 -14.47 -3.81 8.00
N PHE A 158 -13.90 -4.78 7.30
CA PHE A 158 -13.09 -5.83 7.90
C PHE A 158 -11.84 -5.27 8.59
N ALA A 159 -11.10 -4.39 7.93
CA ALA A 159 -9.90 -3.77 8.51
C ALA A 159 -10.25 -2.89 9.73
N GLU A 160 -11.28 -2.04 9.60
CA GLU A 160 -11.75 -1.16 10.68
C GLU A 160 -12.26 -1.95 11.89
N PHE A 161 -13.04 -3.01 11.66
CA PHE A 161 -13.57 -3.85 12.74
C PHE A 161 -12.46 -4.53 13.54
N ASN A 162 -11.43 -5.04 12.86
CA ASN A 162 -10.31 -5.67 13.55
C ASN A 162 -9.44 -4.65 14.29
N LEU A 163 -9.22 -3.46 13.75
CA LEU A 163 -8.57 -2.37 14.49
C LEU A 163 -9.34 -2.03 15.77
N LEU A 164 -10.67 -1.96 15.69
CA LEU A 164 -11.52 -1.71 16.85
C LEU A 164 -11.37 -2.81 17.90
N LYS A 165 -11.33 -4.09 17.49
CA LYS A 165 -11.14 -5.23 18.41
C LYS A 165 -9.83 -5.17 19.18
N PHE A 166 -8.73 -4.77 18.55
CA PHE A 166 -7.40 -4.81 19.19
C PHE A 166 -7.03 -3.53 19.94
N TYR A 167 -7.50 -2.37 19.48
CA TYR A 167 -6.98 -1.08 19.97
C TYR A 167 -8.02 -0.20 20.66
N ALA A 168 -9.32 -0.52 20.55
CA ALA A 168 -10.33 0.25 21.27
C ALA A 168 -10.41 -0.19 22.73
N ASN A 169 -10.65 0.78 23.62
CA ASN A 169 -10.97 0.47 25.01
C ASN A 169 -12.34 -0.19 25.09
N LEU A 170 -12.43 -1.25 25.89
CA LEU A 170 -13.72 -1.86 26.20
C LEU A 170 -14.55 -0.89 27.06
N PRO A 171 -15.88 -0.80 26.86
CA PRO A 171 -16.74 0.09 27.63
C PRO A 171 -16.70 -0.13 29.15
N THR A 172 -16.27 -1.32 29.59
CA THR A 172 -16.14 -1.71 30.99
C THR A 172 -14.74 -1.48 31.57
N ALA A 173 -13.75 -1.15 30.74
CA ALA A 173 -12.44 -0.73 31.18
C ALA A 173 -12.54 0.74 31.61
N GLY A 174 -12.83 0.96 32.88
CA GLY A 174 -12.84 2.30 33.48
C GLY A 174 -11.49 2.99 33.30
N ASN A 175 -11.55 4.31 33.06
CA ASN A 175 -10.39 5.20 32.96
C ASN A 175 -9.48 5.14 34.20
#